data_AF-K9RKF5-F1
#
_entry.id   AF-K9RKF5-F1
#
_cell.length_a   1.000
_cell.length_b   1.000
_cell.length_c   1.000
_cell.angle_alpha   90.00
_cell.angle_beta   90.00
_cell.angle_gamma   90.00
#
_symmetry.space_group_name_H-M   'P 1'
#
loop_
_entity.id
_entity.type
_entity.pdbx_description
1 polymer ?
#
loop_
_entity_poly.entity_id
_entity_poly.type
_entity_poly.pdbx_seq_one_letter_code
_entity_poly.pdbx_strand_id
1 'polypeptide(L)'
;MASPTPLKGTDLVDCAKANAKQGIETAALQCGYGDDLNKFRQELSDACSEMNLQVSELNELITTPDARLNINTGEVVAPDTPADL
;
A
#
# COMPACT_ATOMS: atom_id res chain seq x y z
N MET A 1 -5.81 -21.62 7.60
CA MET A 1 -6.54 -21.11 8.78
C MET A 1 -6.06 -19.68 8.94
N ALA A 2 -6.96 -18.70 8.91
CA ALA A 2 -6.57 -17.30 9.12
C ALA A 2 -6.07 -17.11 10.55
N SER A 3 -5.08 -16.23 10.73
CA SER A 3 -4.59 -15.88 12.06
C SER A 3 -5.73 -15.25 12.88
N PRO A 4 -6.00 -15.70 14.12
CA PRO A 4 -7.07 -15.14 14.95
C PRO A 4 -6.74 -13.73 15.46
N THR A 5 -5.48 -13.31 15.37
CA THR A 5 -5.00 -11.98 15.76
C THR A 5 -4.19 -11.36 14.62
N PRO A 6 -4.27 -10.03 14.43
CA PRO A 6 -3.51 -9.33 13.40
C PRO A 6 -2.02 -9.49 13.65
N LEU A 7 -1.33 -10.05 12.65
CA LEU A 7 0.13 -10.21 12.68
C LEU A 7 0.82 -8.84 12.60
N LYS A 8 2.00 -8.70 13.19
CA LYS A 8 2.78 -7.46 13.21
C LYS A 8 4.27 -7.74 12.95
N GLY A 9 5.01 -6.72 12.55
CA GLY A 9 6.47 -6.82 12.33
C GLY A 9 6.81 -7.91 11.30
N THR A 10 7.80 -8.75 11.63
CA THR A 10 8.27 -9.83 10.77
C THR A 10 7.17 -10.81 10.35
N ASP A 11 6.31 -11.20 11.28
CA ASP A 11 5.23 -12.17 11.00
C ASP A 11 4.21 -11.61 9.99
N LEU A 12 3.96 -10.31 10.04
CA LEU A 12 3.12 -9.63 9.06
C LEU A 12 3.75 -9.63 7.68
N VAL A 13 5.04 -9.31 7.60
CA VAL A 13 5.79 -9.27 6.34
C VAL A 13 5.87 -10.66 5.72
N ASP A 14 6.16 -11.70 6.51
CA ASP A 14 6.23 -13.08 6.02
C ASP A 14 4.86 -13.59 5.53
N CYS A 15 3.81 -13.37 6.32
CA CYS A 15 2.44 -13.70 5.92
C CYS A 15 2.01 -12.94 4.66
N ALA A 16 2.26 -11.63 4.59
CA ALA A 16 1.93 -10.84 3.42
C ALA A 16 2.68 -11.33 2.18
N LYS A 17 3.96 -11.71 2.33
CA LYS A 17 4.80 -12.17 1.22
C LYS A 17 4.36 -13.55 0.73
N ALA A 18 4.00 -14.45 1.63
CA ALA A 18 3.44 -15.75 1.30
C ALA A 18 2.12 -15.63 0.51
N ASN A 19 1.32 -14.61 0.83
CA ASN A 19 0.02 -14.35 0.21
C ASN A 19 0.05 -13.28 -0.88
N ALA A 20 1.20 -12.67 -1.16
CA ALA A 20 1.35 -11.58 -2.13
C ALA A 20 0.81 -11.95 -3.52
N LYS A 21 1.08 -13.19 -3.94
CA LYS A 21 0.62 -13.76 -5.23
C LYS A 21 -0.90 -13.92 -5.33
N GLN A 22 -1.61 -13.91 -4.21
CA GLN A 22 -3.08 -14.05 -4.13
C GLN A 22 -3.79 -12.69 -4.07
N GLY A 23 -3.04 -11.59 -3.94
CA GLY A 23 -3.58 -10.25 -3.80
C GLY A 23 -3.76 -9.80 -2.35
N ILE A 24 -4.00 -8.50 -2.19
CA ILE A 24 -4.05 -7.83 -0.89
C ILE A 24 -5.22 -8.25 -0.01
N GLU A 25 -6.38 -8.51 -0.59
CA GLU A 25 -7.58 -8.96 0.13
C GLU A 25 -7.34 -10.29 0.83
N THR A 26 -6.80 -11.26 0.08
CA THR A 26 -6.45 -12.57 0.62
C THR A 26 -5.35 -12.45 1.67
N ALA A 27 -4.33 -11.63 1.43
CA ALA A 27 -3.25 -11.42 2.38
C ALA A 27 -3.77 -10.85 3.71
N ALA A 28 -4.58 -9.79 3.67
CA ALA A 28 -5.16 -9.19 4.87
C ALA A 28 -6.02 -10.19 5.66
N LEU A 29 -6.87 -10.95 4.97
CA LEU A 29 -7.69 -12.00 5.59
C LEU A 29 -6.82 -13.07 6.28
N GLN A 30 -5.79 -13.58 5.59
CA GLN A 30 -4.90 -14.60 6.15
C GLN A 30 -4.05 -14.07 7.31
N CYS A 31 -3.63 -12.80 7.23
CA CYS A 31 -2.80 -12.16 8.26
C CYS A 31 -3.59 -11.63 9.47
N GLY A 32 -4.91 -11.86 9.53
CA GLY A 32 -5.75 -11.52 10.69
C GLY A 32 -6.33 -10.10 10.66
N TYR A 33 -6.27 -9.42 9.52
CA TYR A 33 -6.88 -8.10 9.28
C TYR A 33 -8.26 -8.20 8.63
N GLY A 34 -8.63 -9.35 8.07
CA GLY A 34 -9.93 -9.51 7.41
C GLY A 34 -10.07 -8.56 6.22
N ASP A 35 -11.11 -7.74 6.25
CA ASP A 35 -11.42 -6.73 5.24
C ASP A 35 -10.73 -5.37 5.50
N ASP A 36 -10.00 -5.22 6.61
CA ASP A 36 -9.30 -3.98 6.97
C ASP A 36 -7.99 -3.79 6.18
N LEU A 37 -8.10 -3.65 4.86
CA LEU A 37 -6.96 -3.48 3.94
C LEU A 37 -6.16 -2.21 4.24
N ASN A 38 -6.82 -1.13 4.65
CA ASN A 38 -6.15 0.12 5.02
C ASN A 38 -5.20 -0.10 6.20
N LYS A 39 -5.66 -0.82 7.22
CA LYS A 39 -4.87 -1.10 8.41
C LYS A 39 -3.76 -2.09 8.11
N PHE A 40 -4.05 -3.11 7.31
CA PHE A 40 -3.05 -4.05 6.81
C PHE A 40 -1.91 -3.33 6.08
N ARG A 41 -2.21 -2.42 5.15
CA ARG A 41 -1.19 -1.67 4.40
C ARG A 41 -0.34 -0.78 5.28
N GLN A 42 -0.96 -0.07 6.22
CA GLN A 42 -0.23 0.78 7.17
C GLN A 42 0.76 -0.04 7.99
N GLU A 43 0.27 -1.09 8.66
CA GLU A 43 1.11 -1.93 9.52
C GLU A 43 2.19 -2.66 8.71
N LEU A 44 1.88 -3.06 7.46
CA LEU A 44 2.84 -3.73 6.58
C LEU A 44 3.95 -2.78 6.13
N SER A 45 3.60 -1.52 5.81
CA SER A 45 4.55 -0.47 5.44
C SER A 45 5.44 -0.11 6.63
N ASP A 46 4.85 0.00 7.82
CA ASP A 46 5.57 0.28 9.07
C ASP A 46 6.56 -0.85 9.37
N ALA A 47 6.08 -2.11 9.34
CA ALA A 47 6.91 -3.29 9.53
C ALA A 47 8.07 -3.39 8.52
N CYS A 48 7.83 -3.10 7.23
CA CYS A 48 8.92 -3.07 6.24
C CYS A 48 9.95 -1.97 6.55
N SER A 49 9.49 -0.80 6.99
CA SER A 49 10.35 0.34 7.31
C SER A 49 11.19 0.08 8.56
N GLU A 50 10.57 -0.45 9.63
CA GLU A 50 11.26 -0.81 10.87
C GLU A 50 12.37 -1.83 10.63
N MET A 51 12.17 -2.75 9.68
CA MET A 51 13.13 -3.80 9.35
C MET A 51 14.18 -3.37 8.32
N ASN A 52 14.13 -2.10 7.86
CA ASN A 52 14.95 -1.58 6.77
C ASN A 52 14.88 -2.47 5.50
N LEU A 53 13.74 -3.16 5.30
CA LEU A 53 13.54 -4.07 4.18
C LEU A 53 12.90 -3.30 3.04
N GLN A 54 13.63 -3.13 1.94
CA GLN A 54 13.03 -2.71 0.66
C GLN A 54 12.27 -3.89 0.08
N VAL A 55 11.03 -4.10 0.51
CA VAL A 55 10.23 -5.21 -0.01
C VAL A 55 9.51 -4.79 -1.28
N SER A 56 10.26 -4.71 -2.38
CA SER A 56 9.73 -4.39 -3.72
C SER A 56 8.59 -5.32 -4.16
N GLU A 57 8.58 -6.56 -3.68
CA GLU A 57 7.52 -7.55 -3.96
C GLU A 57 6.21 -7.25 -3.20
N LEU A 58 6.31 -6.71 -1.97
CA LEU A 58 5.16 -6.27 -1.18
C LEU A 58 4.73 -4.86 -1.58
N ASN A 59 5.61 -4.11 -2.23
CA ASN A 59 5.31 -2.81 -2.76
C ASN A 59 4.14 -2.86 -3.73
N GLU A 60 3.87 -3.96 -4.43
CA GLU A 60 2.66 -4.09 -5.25
C GLU A 60 1.37 -4.17 -4.41
N LEU A 61 1.43 -4.79 -3.22
CA LEU A 61 0.32 -4.83 -2.26
C LEU A 61 0.13 -3.47 -1.56
N ILE A 62 1.23 -2.82 -1.19
CA ILE A 62 1.23 -1.55 -0.46
C ILE A 62 0.96 -0.38 -1.41
N THR A 63 1.43 -0.48 -2.66
CA THR A 63 1.36 0.53 -3.71
C THR A 63 0.32 0.14 -4.76
N THR A 64 -0.80 -0.48 -4.36
CA THR A 64 -2.05 -0.32 -5.11
C THR A 64 -2.84 0.85 -4.52
N PRO A 65 -2.39 2.13 -4.53
CA PRO A 65 -3.35 3.20 -4.52
C PRO A 65 -4.04 3.13 -5.87
N ASP A 66 -5.36 3.29 -5.88
CA ASP A 66 -6.02 3.90 -7.02
C ASP A 66 -5.07 4.89 -7.69
N ALA A 67 -4.85 4.74 -9.00
CA ALA A 67 -4.05 5.66 -9.81
C ALA A 67 -4.66 7.10 -9.87
N ARG A 68 -5.36 7.51 -8.82
CA ARG A 68 -6.10 8.76 -8.65
C ARG A 68 -5.66 9.59 -7.43
N LEU A 69 -4.64 9.15 -6.66
CA LEU A 69 -4.09 9.90 -5.52
C LEU A 69 -2.75 10.58 -5.80
N ASN A 70 -2.44 10.87 -7.07
CA ASN A 70 -1.43 11.88 -7.43
C ASN A 70 -2.01 12.92 -8.39
N ILE A 71 -3.15 13.50 -8.00
CA ILE A 71 -3.56 14.83 -8.46
C ILE A 71 -3.14 15.76 -7.32
N ASN A 72 -2.51 16.89 -7.64
CA ASN A 72 -2.14 18.01 -6.76
C ASN A 72 -0.70 18.09 -6.25
N THR A 73 0.32 18.04 -7.12
CA THR A 73 1.47 18.94 -6.93
C THR A 73 2.14 19.25 -8.28
N GLY A 74 2.06 20.51 -8.72
CA GLY A 74 3.05 21.10 -9.62
C GLY A 74 2.57 21.53 -11.02
N GLU A 75 1.99 22.73 -11.08
CA GLU A 75 2.06 23.68 -12.21
C GLU A 75 1.30 23.36 -13.52
N VAL A 76 0.09 23.91 -13.63
CA VAL A 76 -0.42 24.41 -14.92
C VAL A 76 -0.45 25.94 -14.86
N VAL A 77 0.70 26.58 -15.09
CA VAL A 77 0.72 28.00 -15.43
C VAL A 77 0.77 28.13 -16.95
N ALA A 78 -0.40 28.21 -17.55
CA ALA A 78 -0.57 28.82 -18.86
C ALA A 78 -1.57 29.96 -18.67
N PRO A 79 -1.14 31.23 -18.59
CA PRO A 79 -2.08 32.31 -18.77
C PRO A 79 -2.42 32.34 -20.26
N ASP A 80 -3.59 31.81 -20.59
CA ASP A 80 -4.27 32.07 -21.86
C ASP A 80 -4.66 33.55 -21.86
N THR A 81 -3.94 34.38 -22.61
CA THR A 81 -4.44 35.71 -22.98
C THR A 81 -3.92 36.09 -24.37
N PRO A 82 -4.66 35.82 -25.45
CA PRO A 82 -4.51 36.54 -26.69
C PRO A 82 -5.44 37.77 -26.65
N ALA A 83 -4.95 38.89 -26.11
CA ALA A 83 -5.63 40.17 -26.26
C ALA A 83 -4.63 41.31 -26.13
N ASP A 84 -3.99 41.68 -27.24
CA ASP A 84 -3.94 43.06 -27.74
C ASP A 84 -3.18 43.10 -29.08
N LEU A 85 -3.89 43.37 -30.19
CA LEU A 85 -3.38 44.02 -31.40
C LEU A 85 -4.55 44.71 -32.11
#